data_AF-A0A8H7SRC2-F1
#
_entry.id   AF-A0A8H7SRC2-F1
#
_cell.length_a   1.000
_cell.length_b   1.000
_cell.length_c   1.000
_cell.angle_alpha   90.00
_cell.angle_beta   90.00
_cell.angle_gamma   90.00
#
_symmetry.space_group_name_H-M   'P 1'
#
loop_
_entity.id
_entity.type
_entity.pdbx_description
1 polymer ?
#
loop_
_entity_poly.entity_id
_entity_poly.type
_entity_poly.pdbx_seq_one_letter_code
_entity_poly.pdbx_strand_id
1 'polypeptide(L)'
;MSDLKKEGKKPSSRLLGMKFMQRSMEKEMQEKLEKERKRVISEAEWVLDTKETNVEKPKIQIEYQPSFLPFTQDTTSGRRSFNSFNKEIESKVVDEEKEQRLAREEEIENANKISDKEFGKQMQTIRSVSKKSKKRKTDKSDDAANKKPKVIGFMKPE
;
A
#
# COMPACT_ATOMS: atom_id res chain seq x y z
N MET A 1 -53.81 10.04 32.27
CA MET A 1 -53.00 9.40 33.32
C MET A 1 -51.58 9.92 33.18
N SER A 2 -51.19 10.91 33.98
CA SER A 2 -49.87 11.53 33.92
C SER A 2 -48.91 10.78 34.84
N ASP A 3 -47.99 10.02 34.26
CA ASP A 3 -46.95 9.28 34.99
C ASP A 3 -45.94 10.25 35.60
N LEU A 4 -46.13 10.59 36.87
CA LEU A 4 -45.15 11.29 37.70
C LEU A 4 -43.96 10.35 37.95
N LYS A 5 -42.95 10.41 37.07
CA LYS A 5 -41.64 9.78 37.32
C LYS A 5 -41.05 10.36 38.61
N LYS A 6 -40.98 9.52 39.63
CA LYS A 6 -40.33 9.81 40.91
C LYS A 6 -38.86 10.16 40.65
N GLU A 7 -38.49 11.44 40.74
CA GLU A 7 -37.08 11.83 40.68
C GLU A 7 -36.34 11.16 41.85
N GLY A 8 -35.38 10.29 41.54
CA GLY A 8 -34.49 9.72 42.54
C GLY A 8 -33.71 10.81 43.27
N LYS A 9 -33.40 10.59 44.55
CA LYS A 9 -32.64 11.54 45.37
C LYS A 9 -31.30 11.85 44.69
N LYS A 10 -31.06 13.11 44.35
CA LYS A 10 -29.82 13.56 43.71
C LYS A 10 -28.65 13.40 44.69
N PRO A 11 -27.45 13.03 44.20
CA PRO A 11 -26.29 12.88 45.08
C PRO A 11 -25.90 14.25 45.67
N SER A 12 -25.28 14.24 46.85
CA SER A 12 -24.83 15.47 47.49
C SER A 12 -23.77 16.20 46.65
N SER A 13 -23.73 17.54 46.73
CA SER A 13 -22.79 18.37 45.96
C SER A 13 -21.32 18.00 46.20
N ARG A 14 -21.00 17.57 47.43
CA ARG A 14 -19.64 17.12 47.79
C ARG A 14 -19.24 15.83 47.10
N LEU A 15 -20.19 14.90 46.91
CA LEU A 15 -19.94 13.65 46.18
C LEU A 15 -19.78 13.93 44.67
N LEU A 16 -20.65 14.78 44.10
CA LEU A 16 -20.58 15.19 42.70
C LEU A 16 -19.27 15.93 42.35
N GLY A 17 -18.72 16.69 43.31
CA GLY A 17 -17.45 17.39 43.17
C GLY A 17 -16.22 16.48 43.26
N MET A 18 -16.37 15.20 43.61
CA MET A 18 -15.24 14.27 43.64
C MET A 18 -14.81 13.92 42.22
N LYS A 19 -13.49 13.88 41.98
CA LYS A 19 -12.90 13.64 40.64
C LYS A 19 -13.40 12.37 39.97
N PHE A 20 -13.73 11.32 40.72
CA PHE A 20 -14.22 10.06 40.13
C PHE A 20 -15.63 10.23 39.54
N MET A 21 -16.52 10.97 40.21
CA MET A 21 -17.85 11.31 39.68
C MET A 21 -17.72 12.23 38.47
N GLN A 22 -16.80 13.20 38.51
CA GLN A 22 -16.55 14.08 37.36
C GLN A 22 -16.05 13.31 36.14
N ARG A 23 -15.08 12.40 36.33
CA ARG A 23 -14.55 11.56 35.24
C ARG A 23 -15.59 10.63 34.65
N SER A 24 -16.48 10.04 35.46
CA SER A 24 -17.55 9.19 34.93
C SER A 24 -18.55 10.00 34.11
N MET A 25 -18.96 11.18 34.62
CA MET A 25 -19.86 12.09 33.91
C MET A 25 -19.24 12.63 32.61
N GLU A 26 -17.96 12.99 32.65
CA GLU A 26 -17.22 13.46 31.47
C GLU A 26 -17.07 12.36 30.42
N LYS A 27 -16.78 11.13 30.84
CA LYS A 27 -16.72 9.97 29.95
C LYS A 27 -18.07 9.69 29.28
N GLU A 28 -19.17 9.72 30.05
CA GLU A 28 -20.51 9.57 29.50
C GLU A 28 -20.87 10.69 28.51
N MET A 29 -20.45 11.92 28.80
CA MET A 29 -20.65 13.06 27.90
C MET A 29 -19.84 12.93 26.61
N GLN A 30 -18.56 12.54 26.70
CA GLN A 30 -17.70 12.30 25.54
C GLN A 30 -18.26 11.17 24.66
N GLU A 31 -18.72 10.06 25.26
CA GLU A 31 -19.30 8.96 24.52
C GLU A 31 -20.59 9.38 23.78
N LYS A 32 -21.42 10.23 24.39
CA LYS A 32 -22.60 10.79 23.72
C LYS A 32 -22.21 11.66 22.53
N LEU A 33 -21.23 12.56 22.71
CA LEU A 33 -20.73 13.42 21.63
C LEU A 33 -20.09 12.61 20.49
N GLU A 34 -19.36 11.54 20.80
CA GLU A 34 -18.81 10.64 19.78
C GLU A 34 -19.89 9.87 19.02
N LYS A 35 -20.93 9.39 19.72
CA LYS A 35 -22.08 8.74 19.07
C LYS A 35 -22.81 9.70 18.14
N GLU A 36 -23.02 10.94 18.56
CA GLU A 36 -23.61 11.98 17.70
C GLU A 36 -22.73 12.28 16.49
N ARG A 37 -21.42 12.44 16.66
CA ARG A 37 -20.49 12.64 15.54
C ARG A 37 -20.52 11.48 14.55
N LYS A 38 -20.44 10.24 15.05
CA LYS A 38 -20.51 9.03 14.21
C LYS A 38 -21.85 8.96 13.48
N ARG A 39 -22.95 9.31 14.16
CA ARG A 39 -24.28 9.36 13.56
C ARG A 39 -24.34 10.38 12.41
N VAL A 40 -23.88 11.61 12.64
CA VAL A 40 -23.84 12.66 11.61
C VAL A 40 -23.00 12.22 10.41
N ILE A 41 -21.82 11.63 10.65
CA ILE A 41 -20.96 11.11 9.58
C ILE A 41 -21.70 9.99 8.82
N SER A 42 -22.30 9.02 9.52
CA SER A 42 -23.01 7.90 8.88
C SER A 42 -24.26 8.32 8.11
N GLU A 43 -24.95 9.38 8.55
CA GLU A 43 -26.10 9.95 7.84
C GLU A 43 -25.67 10.73 6.59
N ALA A 44 -24.45 11.28 6.59
CA ALA A 44 -23.88 12.02 5.47
C ALA A 44 -23.06 11.14 4.50
N GLU A 45 -22.61 9.97 4.94
CA GLU A 45 -21.79 9.06 4.14
C GLU A 45 -22.63 8.43 3.03
N TRP A 46 -22.21 8.61 1.78
CA TRP A 46 -22.84 7.98 0.63
C TRP A 46 -22.02 6.75 0.25
N VAL A 47 -22.68 5.58 0.21
CA VAL A 47 -22.07 4.33 -0.24
C VAL A 47 -22.34 4.17 -1.74
N LEU A 48 -21.28 4.15 -2.55
CA LEU A 48 -21.37 3.85 -3.97
C LEU A 48 -21.21 2.34 -4.18
N ASP A 49 -22.26 1.67 -4.69
CA ASP A 49 -22.20 0.26 -5.06
C ASP A 49 -21.39 0.07 -6.35
N THR A 50 -20.10 -0.21 -6.21
CA THR A 50 -19.16 -0.40 -7.34
C THR A 50 -19.21 -1.80 -7.97
N LYS A 51 -20.12 -2.67 -7.52
CA LYS A 51 -20.20 -4.07 -7.96
C LYS A 51 -20.60 -4.23 -9.44
N GLU A 52 -21.31 -3.25 -10.01
CA GLU A 52 -21.88 -3.36 -11.36
C GLU A 52 -21.10 -2.59 -12.42
N THR A 53 -20.30 -1.60 -12.02
CA THR A 53 -19.52 -0.78 -12.94
C THR A 53 -18.11 -1.33 -13.07
N ASN A 54 -17.86 -2.13 -14.11
CA ASN A 54 -16.50 -2.38 -14.61
C ASN A 54 -15.96 -1.08 -15.22
N VAL A 55 -15.57 -0.15 -14.35
CA VAL A 55 -14.81 1.03 -14.76
C VAL A 55 -13.46 0.49 -15.23
N GLU A 56 -13.17 0.68 -16.53
CA GLU A 56 -11.89 0.32 -17.10
C GLU A 56 -10.79 1.02 -16.30
N LYS A 57 -10.03 0.25 -15.53
CA LYS A 57 -8.95 0.80 -14.72
C LYS A 57 -7.99 1.54 -15.67
N PRO A 58 -7.55 2.75 -15.32
CA PRO A 58 -6.59 3.46 -16.16
C PRO A 58 -5.35 2.58 -16.33
N LYS A 59 -4.83 2.54 -17.56
CA LYS A 59 -3.65 1.74 -17.93
C LYS A 59 -2.41 2.08 -17.08
N ILE A 60 -2.39 3.28 -16.48
CA ILE A 60 -1.32 3.78 -15.62
C ILE A 60 -1.97 4.25 -14.32
N GLN A 61 -1.54 3.66 -13.21
CA GLN A 61 -1.93 4.10 -11.87
C GLN A 61 -0.87 5.08 -11.37
N ILE A 62 -1.28 6.32 -11.15
CA ILE A 62 -0.39 7.38 -10.63
C ILE A 62 -0.82 7.63 -9.19
N GLU A 63 0.09 7.38 -8.25
CA GLU A 63 -0.13 7.66 -6.84
C GLU A 63 0.59 8.97 -6.46
N TYR A 64 -0.16 9.90 -5.89
CA TYR A 64 0.42 11.13 -5.35
C TYR A 64 0.87 10.88 -3.91
N GLN A 65 2.19 10.88 -3.70
CA GLN A 65 2.77 10.79 -2.37
C GLN A 65 3.12 12.20 -1.87
N PRO A 66 2.70 12.59 -0.65
CA PRO A 66 3.01 13.91 -0.09
C PRO A 66 4.48 14.05 0.35
N SER A 67 5.23 12.95 0.38
CA SER A 67 6.64 12.93 0.79
C SER A 67 7.54 12.40 -0.32
N PHE A 68 8.78 12.91 -0.35
CA PHE A 68 9.82 12.44 -1.28
C PHE A 68 10.53 11.15 -0.82
N LEU A 69 10.24 10.71 0.41
CA LEU A 69 10.89 9.56 1.02
C LEU A 69 10.78 8.26 0.19
N PRO A 70 9.64 7.95 -0.47
CA PRO A 70 9.53 6.77 -1.32
C PRO A 70 10.36 6.83 -2.61
N PHE A 71 10.75 8.03 -3.05
CA PHE A 71 11.54 8.22 -4.28
C PHE A 71 13.05 8.11 -4.02
N THR A 72 13.49 8.24 -2.77
CA THR A 72 14.89 8.10 -2.39
C THR A 72 15.18 6.66 -2.01
N GLN A 73 16.10 6.01 -2.72
CA GLN A 73 16.54 4.65 -2.41
C GLN A 73 17.31 4.55 -1.09
N ASP A 74 17.91 5.67 -0.66
CA ASP A 74 18.77 5.74 0.52
C ASP A 74 18.16 6.68 1.56
N THR A 75 17.34 6.12 2.45
CA THR A 75 16.85 6.82 3.64
C THR A 75 17.95 6.90 4.69
N THR A 76 18.99 7.70 4.42
CA THR A 76 20.04 7.95 5.42
C THR A 76 19.47 8.79 6.56
N SER A 77 19.81 8.46 7.80
CA SER A 77 19.42 9.30 8.95
C SER A 77 20.06 10.69 8.84
N GLY A 78 19.25 11.73 9.04
CA GLY A 78 19.69 13.12 8.91
C GLY A 78 20.65 13.57 10.01
N ARG A 79 20.67 12.87 11.15
CA ARG A 79 21.57 13.14 12.27
C ARG A 79 22.89 12.38 12.05
N ARG A 80 23.93 13.09 11.62
CA ARG A 80 25.28 12.54 11.45
C ARG A 80 26.30 13.35 12.25
N SER A 81 27.28 12.69 12.83
CA SER A 81 28.50 13.31 13.33
C SER A 81 29.68 12.92 12.46
N PHE A 82 30.73 13.74 12.51
CA PHE A 82 31.93 13.57 11.71
C PHE A 82 33.17 13.64 12.61
N ASN A 83 34.29 13.14 12.08
CA ASN A 83 35.61 13.21 12.74
C ASN A 83 35.62 12.64 14.16
N SER A 84 34.83 11.60 14.43
CA SER A 84 34.73 10.97 15.76
C SER A 84 34.27 11.90 16.88
N PHE A 85 33.59 13.01 16.53
CA PHE A 85 33.04 13.96 17.50
C PHE A 85 31.99 13.31 18.40
N ASN A 86 31.20 12.40 17.83
CA ASN A 86 30.29 11.55 18.61
C ASN A 86 30.27 10.13 18.02
N LYS A 87 31.09 9.25 18.63
CA LYS A 87 31.22 7.86 18.18
C LYS A 87 29.92 7.07 18.28
N GLU A 88 29.06 7.37 19.25
CA GLU A 88 27.78 6.67 19.41
C GLU A 88 26.80 6.98 18.29
N ILE A 89 26.82 8.22 17.78
CA ILE A 89 25.99 8.60 16.63
C ILE A 89 26.57 8.00 15.36
N GLU A 90 27.89 8.08 15.16
CA GLU A 90 28.57 7.48 14.00
C GLU A 90 28.32 5.96 13.91
N SER A 91 28.40 5.23 15.04
CA SER A 91 28.13 3.80 15.05
C SER A 91 26.67 3.50 14.70
N LYS A 92 25.72 4.24 15.26
CA LYS A 92 24.29 4.06 14.98
C LYS A 92 23.96 4.29 13.51
N VAL A 93 24.50 5.35 12.90
CA VAL A 93 24.29 5.63 11.47
C VAL A 93 24.81 4.47 10.61
N VAL A 94 25.99 3.93 10.95
CA VAL A 94 26.58 2.81 10.21
C VAL A 94 25.75 1.54 10.36
N ASP A 95 25.23 1.26 11.55
CA ASP A 95 24.41 0.07 11.79
C ASP A 95 23.03 0.20 11.13
N GLU A 96 22.40 1.38 11.20
CA GLU A 96 21.16 1.69 10.47
C GLU A 96 21.34 1.52 8.94
N GLU A 97 22.44 2.02 8.37
CA GLU A 97 22.73 1.87 6.93
C GLU A 97 22.92 0.39 6.54
N LYS A 98 23.55 -0.43 7.39
CA LYS A 98 23.69 -1.88 7.14
C LYS A 98 22.35 -2.60 7.21
N GLU A 99 21.53 -2.32 8.22
CA GLU A 99 20.21 -2.93 8.38
C GLU A 99 19.30 -2.61 7.19
N GLN A 100 19.29 -1.36 6.73
CA GLN A 100 18.53 -0.96 5.55
C GLN A 100 18.99 -1.65 4.27
N ARG A 101 20.30 -1.89 4.14
CA ARG A 101 20.85 -2.62 2.99
C ARG A 101 20.43 -4.09 3.02
N LEU A 102 20.52 -4.74 4.18
CA LEU A 102 20.08 -6.12 4.35
C LEU A 102 18.58 -6.27 4.09
N ALA A 103 17.75 -5.36 4.61
CA ALA A 103 16.31 -5.38 4.37
C ALA A 103 15.98 -5.27 2.86
N ARG A 104 16.69 -4.40 2.13
CA ARG A 104 16.55 -4.30 0.66
C ARG A 104 16.92 -5.59 -0.04
N GLU A 105 18.04 -6.22 0.34
CA GLU A 105 18.48 -7.50 -0.23
C GLU A 105 17.46 -8.62 0.07
N GLU A 106 16.94 -8.69 1.29
CA GLU A 106 15.90 -9.65 1.69
C GLU A 106 14.58 -9.44 0.93
N GLU A 107 14.15 -8.20 0.69
CA GLU A 107 12.96 -7.90 -0.10
C GLU A 107 13.11 -8.39 -1.55
N ILE A 108 14.28 -8.16 -2.15
CA ILE A 108 14.59 -8.63 -3.50
C ILE A 108 14.62 -10.16 -3.55
N GLU A 109 15.24 -10.80 -2.56
CA GLU A 109 15.24 -12.27 -2.46
C GLU A 109 13.83 -12.81 -2.27
N ASN A 110 13.02 -12.21 -1.41
CA ASN A 110 11.64 -12.63 -1.16
C ASN A 110 10.76 -12.44 -2.40
N ALA A 111 10.93 -11.36 -3.16
CA ALA A 111 10.24 -11.17 -4.43
C ALA A 111 10.61 -12.24 -5.47
N ASN A 112 11.84 -12.75 -5.42
CA ASN A 112 12.33 -13.79 -6.31
C ASN A 112 12.06 -15.23 -5.81
N LYS A 113 11.59 -15.41 -4.57
CA LYS A 113 11.21 -16.72 -4.01
C LYS A 113 9.89 -17.17 -4.60
N ILE A 114 9.97 -17.97 -5.66
CA ILE A 114 8.81 -18.64 -6.27
C ILE A 114 8.54 -19.94 -5.52
N SER A 115 7.27 -20.18 -5.14
CA SER A 115 6.87 -21.46 -4.52
C SER A 115 6.90 -22.61 -5.55
N ASP A 116 7.28 -23.82 -5.13
CA ASP A 116 7.27 -25.03 -5.98
C ASP A 116 5.96 -25.24 -6.76
N LYS A 117 4.83 -24.92 -6.13
CA LYS A 117 3.50 -25.02 -6.75
C LYS A 117 3.32 -24.02 -7.90
N GLU A 118 3.87 -22.83 -7.76
CA GLU A 118 3.82 -21.76 -8.74
C GLU A 118 4.82 -22.00 -9.87
N PHE A 119 6.03 -22.45 -9.53
CA PHE A 119 7.03 -22.92 -10.49
C PHE A 119 6.49 -24.08 -11.36
N GLY A 120 5.79 -25.04 -10.75
CA GLY A 120 5.13 -26.13 -11.46
C GLY A 120 4.11 -25.66 -12.51
N LYS A 121 3.30 -24.63 -12.18
CA LYS A 121 2.33 -24.03 -13.11
C LYS A 121 3.00 -23.28 -14.25
N GLN A 122 4.09 -22.54 -13.98
CA GLN A 122 4.88 -21.88 -15.02
C GLN A 122 5.48 -22.92 -16.00
N MET A 123 6.07 -23.99 -15.48
CA MET A 123 6.65 -25.06 -16.31
C MET A 123 5.61 -25.83 -17.14
N GLN A 124 4.40 -26.05 -16.59
CA GLN A 124 3.30 -26.65 -17.35
C GLN A 124 2.86 -25.77 -18.53
N THR A 125 2.79 -24.45 -18.31
CA THR A 125 2.48 -23.47 -19.35
C THR A 125 3.51 -23.53 -20.49
N ILE A 126 4.81 -23.60 -20.17
CA ILE A 126 5.89 -23.69 -21.17
C ILE A 126 5.84 -25.02 -21.96
N ARG A 127 5.49 -26.15 -21.33
CA ARG A 127 5.27 -27.41 -22.07
C ARG A 127 4.07 -27.39 -23.01
N SER A 128 3.06 -26.58 -22.72
CA SER A 128 1.84 -26.52 -23.54
C SER A 128 2.07 -25.78 -24.87
N VAL A 129 2.95 -24.77 -24.87
CA VAL A 129 3.30 -24.01 -26.09
C VAL A 129 4.26 -24.78 -27.02
N SER A 130 5.13 -25.65 -26.49
CA SER A 130 6.07 -26.43 -27.32
C SER A 130 5.43 -27.60 -28.08
N LYS A 131 4.21 -28.03 -27.70
CA LYS A 131 3.50 -29.16 -28.34
C LYS A 131 2.63 -28.77 -29.55
N LYS A 132 2.57 -27.50 -29.94
CA LYS A 132 1.76 -27.01 -31.08
C LYS A 132 2.55 -26.72 -32.36
N SER A 133 3.69 -27.36 -32.59
CA SER A 133 4.32 -27.40 -33.93
C SER A 133 3.65 -28.45 -34.83
N LYS A 134 2.40 -28.20 -35.25
CA LYS A 134 1.79 -28.96 -36.35
C LYS A 134 2.59 -28.68 -37.63
N LYS A 135 3.22 -29.72 -38.18
CA LYS A 135 3.82 -29.78 -39.52
C LYS A 135 2.93 -29.02 -40.54
N ARG A 136 3.34 -27.84 -40.98
CA ARG A 136 2.86 -27.25 -42.24
C ARG A 136 3.48 -28.09 -43.35
N LYS A 137 2.65 -28.83 -44.10
CA LYS A 137 3.09 -29.38 -45.39
C LYS A 137 3.24 -28.21 -46.35
N THR A 138 4.46 -28.02 -46.85
CA THR A 138 4.79 -27.11 -47.95
C THR A 138 4.37 -27.78 -49.25
N ASP A 139 3.34 -27.25 -49.91
CA ASP A 139 3.21 -27.40 -51.36
C ASP A 139 4.20 -26.44 -52.02
N LYS A 140 5.01 -27.00 -52.92
CA LYS A 140 5.97 -26.26 -53.73
C LYS A 140 5.22 -25.46 -54.79
N SER A 141 5.43 -24.15 -54.81
CA SER A 141 5.45 -23.39 -56.06
C SER A 141 6.47 -22.26 -55.91
N ASP A 142 7.41 -22.26 -56.84
CA ASP A 142 8.47 -21.29 -57.03
C ASP A 142 7.87 -19.93 -57.40
N ASP A 143 8.37 -18.82 -56.83
CA ASP A 143 9.02 -17.72 -57.58
C ASP A 143 9.29 -16.46 -56.72
N ALA A 144 10.28 -15.69 -57.18
CA ALA A 144 10.50 -14.25 -56.94
C ALA A 144 11.20 -13.75 -55.64
N ALA A 145 12.54 -13.69 -55.75
CA ALA A 145 13.34 -12.45 -55.69
C ALA A 145 13.33 -11.55 -54.42
N ASN A 146 14.45 -11.61 -53.71
CA ASN A 146 15.25 -10.50 -53.15
C ASN A 146 14.52 -9.23 -52.66
N LYS A 147 14.38 -9.07 -51.33
CA LYS A 147 14.33 -7.76 -50.68
C LYS A 147 15.15 -7.76 -49.38
N LYS A 148 16.25 -7.00 -49.35
CA LYS A 148 17.05 -6.70 -48.16
C LYS A 148 16.31 -5.66 -47.28
N PRO A 149 16.40 -5.71 -45.94
CA PRO A 149 15.79 -4.69 -45.08
C PRO A 149 16.61 -3.40 -45.02
N LYS A 150 15.93 -2.24 -45.08
CA LYS A 150 16.53 -0.90 -44.89
C LYS A 150 16.77 -0.65 -43.40
N VAL A 151 17.99 -0.24 -43.05
CA VAL A 151 18.36 0.22 -41.70
C VAL A 151 17.79 1.63 -41.49
N ILE A 152 16.96 1.81 -40.47
CA ILE A 152 16.43 3.11 -40.06
C ILE A 152 17.43 3.72 -39.07
N GLY A 153 18.02 4.86 -39.45
CA GLY A 153 18.97 5.60 -38.63
C GLY A 153 18.32 6.31 -37.44
N PHE A 154 19.05 6.37 -36.34
CA PHE A 154 18.69 6.99 -35.06
C PHE A 154 18.58 8.52 -35.19
N MET A 155 17.42 9.12 -34.87
CA MET A 155 17.23 10.58 -34.78
C MET A 155 17.41 11.03 -33.31
N LYS A 156 18.22 12.08 -33.10
CA LYS A 156 18.40 12.73 -31.80
C LYS A 156 17.36 13.85 -31.61
N PRO A 157 16.82 14.05 -30.40
CA PRO A 157 15.91 15.16 -30.09
C PRO A 157 16.67 16.48 -29.86
N GLU A 158 16.02 17.60 -30.21
CA GLU A 158 16.42 18.98 -29.86
C GLU A 158 16.25 19.29 -28.37
#